data_AF-A0A381ZF37-F1
#
_entry.id   AF-A0A381ZF37-F1
#
_cell.length_a   1.000
_cell.length_b   1.000
_cell.length_c   1.000
_cell.angle_alpha   90.00
_cell.angle_beta   90.00
_cell.angle_gamma   90.00
#
_symmetry.space_group_name_H-M   'P 1'
#
loop_
_entity.id
_entity.type
_entity.pdbx_description
1 polymer ?
#
loop_
_entity_poly.entity_id
_entity_poly.type
_entity_poly.pdbx_seq_one_letter_code
_entity_poly.pdbx_strand_id
1 'polypeptide(L)'
;SAFFLDTQILAAIGIGLLIASAIRSGSRWFGADAMVITSACMLMASVTYRVASPHRDVDTYTHGSGVTLAIVASAVMLVGALLALQTAPYSAFRPLERVVAWGRMGTGILALILVIVGGYSGWTFDERVAGELPQEIVDEMESLRQQAEENPALAATNTSKITSLRNKFRRQAKVINDGFTDQGVGLSKLAIGVAAIGALLTLPASGLLGLDENRRWRWSAAVAAAGGGLALIGIVWVASLARVSDLNVVTGAGAFLTMFAGAIMAVTSKKILLEFRRNKTYDDVEVAV
;
A
#
# COMPACT_ATOMS: atom_id res chain seq x y z
N SER A 1 -25.46 -5.55 9.31
CA SER A 1 -25.53 -7.02 9.25
C SER A 1 -24.73 -7.59 10.42
N ALA A 2 -25.29 -8.55 11.18
CA ALA A 2 -24.61 -9.18 12.32
C ALA A 2 -23.23 -9.74 11.95
N PHE A 3 -23.09 -10.21 10.71
CA PHE A 3 -21.83 -10.68 10.11
C PHE A 3 -20.68 -9.65 10.16
N PHE A 4 -20.98 -8.35 10.06
CA PHE A 4 -19.98 -7.28 10.12
C PHE A 4 -19.49 -7.02 11.54
N LEU A 5 -20.37 -7.20 12.53
CA LEU A 5 -20.04 -7.11 13.95
C LEU A 5 -19.25 -8.36 14.39
N ASP A 6 -19.63 -9.54 13.91
CA ASP A 6 -18.95 -10.81 14.21
C ASP A 6 -17.54 -10.86 13.62
N THR A 7 -17.34 -10.33 12.41
CA THR A 7 -15.98 -10.19 11.82
C THR A 7 -15.13 -9.16 12.55
N GLN A 8 -15.72 -8.08 13.07
CA GLN A 8 -14.99 -7.11 13.90
C GLN A 8 -14.60 -7.69 15.26
N ILE A 9 -15.47 -8.48 15.88
CA ILE A 9 -15.19 -9.17 17.16
C ILE A 9 -14.14 -10.26 16.95
N LEU A 10 -14.23 -11.06 15.89
CA LEU A 10 -13.22 -12.07 15.54
C LEU A 10 -11.87 -11.43 15.18
N ALA A 11 -11.87 -10.30 14.49
CA ALA A 11 -10.65 -9.53 14.23
C ALA A 11 -10.06 -8.97 15.53
N ALA A 12 -10.89 -8.43 16.44
CA ALA A 12 -10.44 -7.94 17.74
C ALA A 12 -9.88 -9.07 18.62
N ILE A 13 -10.49 -10.25 18.62
CA ILE A 13 -9.99 -11.44 19.31
C ILE A 13 -8.71 -11.97 18.65
N GLY A 14 -8.64 -11.98 17.32
CA GLY A 14 -7.43 -12.36 16.58
C GLY A 14 -6.26 -11.41 16.84
N ILE A 15 -6.54 -10.10 16.89
CA ILE A 15 -5.58 -9.06 17.28
C ILE A 15 -5.19 -9.25 18.75
N GLY A 16 -6.14 -9.51 19.64
CA GLY A 16 -5.90 -9.79 21.06
C GLY A 16 -5.02 -11.02 21.29
N LEU A 17 -5.22 -12.09 20.53
CA LEU A 17 -4.40 -13.31 20.56
C LEU A 17 -3.01 -13.10 19.93
N LEU A 18 -2.91 -12.30 18.87
CA LEU A 18 -1.62 -11.87 18.30
C LEU A 18 -0.84 -11.00 19.28
N ILE A 19 -1.50 -10.07 19.95
CA ILE A 19 -0.91 -9.22 21.00
C ILE A 19 -0.48 -10.11 22.18
N ALA A 20 -1.31 -11.06 22.62
CA ALA A 20 -0.98 -11.97 23.72
C ALA A 20 0.21 -12.90 23.38
N SER A 21 0.30 -13.41 22.14
CA SER A 21 1.44 -14.23 21.71
C SER A 21 2.72 -13.40 21.51
N ALA A 22 2.58 -12.13 21.10
CA ALA A 22 3.68 -11.18 21.08
C ALA A 22 4.17 -10.87 22.52
N ILE A 23 3.28 -10.60 23.47
CA ILE A 23 3.68 -10.28 24.85
C ILE A 23 4.44 -11.44 25.50
N ARG A 24 4.04 -12.69 25.24
CA ARG A 24 4.63 -13.89 25.88
C ARG A 24 6.03 -14.27 25.37
N SER A 25 6.46 -13.78 24.21
CA SER A 25 7.71 -14.20 23.56
C SER A 25 8.86 -13.18 23.65
N GLY A 26 8.73 -12.11 24.44
CA GLY A 26 9.69 -11.00 24.39
C GLY A 26 9.72 -10.38 22.97
N SER A 27 8.53 -10.23 22.40
CA SER A 27 8.35 -10.00 20.97
C SER A 27 9.00 -8.71 20.49
N ARG A 28 9.79 -8.85 19.42
CA ARG A 28 10.38 -7.77 18.62
C ARG A 28 9.37 -6.74 18.13
N TRP A 29 8.08 -7.08 18.13
CA TRP A 29 6.98 -6.19 17.77
C TRP A 29 6.81 -5.03 18.76
N PHE A 30 7.34 -5.12 19.99
CA PHE A 30 7.42 -4.03 20.96
C PHE A 30 8.77 -3.30 20.94
N GLY A 31 9.56 -3.48 19.88
CA GLY A 31 10.81 -2.75 19.68
C GLY A 31 10.58 -1.28 19.34
N ALA A 32 11.53 -0.41 19.69
CA ALA A 32 11.44 1.01 19.38
C ALA A 32 11.38 1.26 17.86
N ASP A 33 12.07 0.44 17.07
CA ASP A 33 12.01 0.42 15.61
C ASP A 33 10.65 -0.02 15.07
N ALA A 34 10.07 -1.07 15.64
CA ALA A 34 8.72 -1.53 15.29
C ALA A 34 7.67 -0.46 15.58
N MET A 35 7.77 0.27 16.69
CA MET A 35 6.86 1.37 17.02
C MET A 35 6.92 2.52 16.02
N VAL A 36 8.12 2.87 15.52
CA VAL A 36 8.28 3.89 14.47
C VAL A 36 7.61 3.44 13.16
N ILE A 37 7.78 2.17 12.79
CA ILE A 37 7.17 1.63 11.57
C ILE A 37 5.64 1.63 11.70
N THR A 38 5.09 1.10 12.79
CA THR A 38 3.64 1.00 13.00
C THR A 38 2.98 2.38 13.08
N SER A 39 3.56 3.32 13.81
CA SER A 39 3.01 4.68 13.92
C SER A 39 3.05 5.44 12.59
N ALA A 40 4.13 5.31 11.81
CA ALA A 40 4.21 5.87 10.47
C ALA A 40 3.18 5.24 9.52
N CYS A 41 3.00 3.93 9.60
CA CYS A 41 1.98 3.19 8.87
C CYS A 41 0.55 3.71 9.19
N MET A 42 0.24 3.89 10.47
CA MET A 42 -1.06 4.43 10.92
C MET A 42 -1.28 5.88 10.44
N LEU A 43 -0.24 6.71 10.52
CA LEU A 43 -0.28 8.08 10.02
C LEU A 43 -0.56 8.09 8.52
N MET A 44 0.17 7.26 7.76
CA MET A 44 0.01 7.19 6.32
C MET A 44 -1.38 6.70 5.90
N ALA A 45 -1.92 5.66 6.52
CA ALA A 45 -3.29 5.22 6.24
C ALA A 45 -4.33 6.34 6.47
N SER A 46 -4.15 7.12 7.55
CA SER A 46 -5.05 8.24 7.89
C SER A 46 -4.92 9.40 6.89
N VAL A 47 -3.70 9.74 6.47
CA VAL A 47 -3.44 10.76 5.45
C VAL A 47 -3.96 10.30 4.08
N THR A 48 -3.79 9.03 3.72
CA THR A 48 -4.33 8.47 2.49
C THR A 48 -5.85 8.63 2.43
N TYR A 49 -6.58 8.30 3.50
CA TYR A 49 -8.03 8.52 3.55
C TYR A 49 -8.42 10.00 3.39
N ARG A 50 -7.63 10.92 3.97
CA ARG A 50 -7.88 12.36 3.88
C ARG A 50 -7.60 12.94 2.48
N VAL A 51 -6.63 12.38 1.76
CA VAL A 51 -6.19 12.88 0.44
C VAL A 51 -6.94 12.23 -0.71
N ALA A 52 -7.43 11.00 -0.53
CA ALA A 52 -8.16 10.28 -1.57
C ALA A 52 -9.38 11.10 -2.05
N SER A 53 -9.45 11.33 -3.35
CA SER A 53 -10.55 12.05 -3.97
C SER A 53 -11.86 11.24 -3.86
N PRO A 54 -13.00 11.87 -3.54
CA PRO A 54 -14.29 11.22 -3.64
C PRO A 54 -14.62 10.86 -5.10
N HIS A 55 -15.54 9.93 -5.30
CA HIS A 55 -16.00 9.58 -6.64
C HIS A 55 -16.71 10.79 -7.30
N ARG A 56 -16.56 10.93 -8.63
CA ARG A 56 -17.08 12.07 -9.41
C ARG A 56 -18.59 12.30 -9.29
N ASP A 57 -19.34 11.24 -8.98
CA ASP A 57 -20.81 11.29 -8.87
C ASP A 57 -21.28 11.62 -7.43
N VAL A 58 -20.37 12.03 -6.53
CA VAL A 58 -20.71 12.40 -5.15
C VAL A 58 -20.72 13.93 -5.01
N ASP A 59 -21.91 14.51 -5.06
CA ASP A 59 -22.12 15.97 -4.97
C ASP A 59 -21.99 16.54 -3.54
N THR A 60 -22.12 15.69 -2.52
CA THR A 60 -22.09 16.09 -1.10
C THR A 60 -21.14 15.22 -0.29
N TYR A 61 -19.83 15.49 -0.43
CA TYR A 61 -18.79 14.82 0.35
C TYR A 61 -18.15 15.78 1.35
N THR A 62 -18.21 15.42 2.64
CA THR A 62 -17.49 16.12 3.70
C THR A 62 -16.74 15.13 4.57
N HIS A 63 -15.45 15.35 4.76
CA HIS A 63 -14.67 14.57 5.72
C HIS A 63 -15.12 14.90 7.16
N GLY A 64 -15.44 13.87 7.94
CA GLY A 64 -15.71 14.02 9.38
C GLY A 64 -14.47 14.41 10.19
N SER A 65 -14.67 14.98 11.39
CA SER A 65 -13.58 15.40 12.29
C SER A 65 -12.70 14.25 12.78
N GLY A 66 -13.21 13.01 12.75
CA GLY A 66 -12.48 11.81 13.20
C GLY A 66 -11.16 11.56 12.45
N VAL A 67 -11.09 11.85 11.14
CA VAL A 67 -9.83 11.67 10.39
C VAL A 67 -8.75 12.63 10.89
N THR A 68 -9.13 13.87 11.19
CA THR A 68 -8.18 14.88 11.70
C THR A 68 -7.61 14.43 13.05
N LEU A 69 -8.46 13.90 13.93
CA LEU A 69 -8.01 13.34 15.21
C LEU A 69 -7.08 12.14 15.01
N ALA A 70 -7.38 11.25 14.08
CA ALA A 70 -6.53 10.10 13.76
C ALA A 70 -5.15 10.52 13.25
N ILE A 71 -5.08 11.54 12.38
CA ILE A 71 -3.82 12.11 11.88
C ILE A 71 -3.02 12.71 13.04
N VAL A 72 -3.64 13.51 13.91
CA VAL A 72 -2.96 14.12 15.05
C VAL A 72 -2.44 13.05 16.01
N ALA A 73 -3.26 12.08 16.39
CA ALA A 73 -2.88 11.02 17.31
C ALA A 73 -1.72 10.15 16.78
N SER A 74 -1.78 9.78 15.50
CA SER A 74 -0.71 9.01 14.85
C SER A 74 0.58 9.82 14.67
N ALA A 75 0.50 11.12 14.42
CA ALA A 75 1.66 12.00 14.39
C ALA A 75 2.33 12.11 15.78
N VAL A 76 1.54 12.30 16.84
CA VAL A 76 2.04 12.30 18.23
C VAL A 76 2.70 10.97 18.57
N MET A 77 2.07 9.85 18.20
CA MET A 77 2.63 8.51 18.38
C MET A 77 3.96 8.34 17.64
N LEU A 78 4.06 8.83 16.40
CA LEU A 78 5.30 8.76 15.60
C LEU A 78 6.43 9.59 16.24
N VAL A 79 6.13 10.80 16.72
CA VAL A 79 7.11 11.63 17.43
C VAL A 79 7.59 10.91 18.70
N GLY A 80 6.67 10.37 19.51
CA GLY A 80 7.01 9.59 20.70
C GLY A 80 7.88 8.36 20.37
N ALA A 81 7.54 7.65 19.28
CA ALA A 81 8.31 6.49 18.83
C ALA A 81 9.72 6.89 18.35
N LEU A 82 9.88 8.02 17.65
CA LEU A 82 11.19 8.53 17.23
C LEU A 82 12.06 8.94 18.41
N LEU A 83 11.48 9.59 19.43
CA LEU A 83 12.18 9.90 20.68
C LEU A 83 12.62 8.63 21.40
N ALA A 84 11.73 7.64 21.51
CA ALA A 84 12.04 6.34 22.09
C ALA A 84 13.16 5.64 21.31
N LEU A 85 13.16 5.69 19.98
CA LEU A 85 14.20 5.12 19.13
C LEU A 85 15.58 5.77 19.36
N GLN A 86 15.61 7.05 19.72
CA GLN A 86 16.87 7.74 20.05
C GLN A 86 17.42 7.32 21.41
N THR A 87 16.58 7.09 22.41
CA THR A 87 17.02 6.75 23.77
C THR A 87 17.04 5.25 24.05
N ALA A 88 16.55 4.42 23.13
CA ALA A 88 16.40 2.99 23.34
C ALA A 88 17.77 2.30 23.53
N PRO A 89 17.96 1.50 24.61
CA PRO A 89 19.20 0.77 24.85
C PRO A 89 19.22 -0.49 23.98
N TYR A 90 19.54 -0.34 22.70
CA TYR A 90 19.71 -1.44 21.74
C TYR A 90 21.15 -1.49 21.24
N SER A 91 21.61 -2.68 20.87
CA SER A 91 22.89 -2.91 20.22
C SER A 91 22.77 -4.02 19.18
N ALA A 92 23.70 -4.03 18.22
CA ALA A 92 23.78 -5.08 17.22
C ALA A 92 24.26 -6.38 17.88
N PHE A 93 23.54 -7.48 17.65
CA PHE A 93 23.92 -8.80 18.18
C PHE A 93 25.22 -9.33 17.54
N ARG A 94 25.45 -9.00 16.26
CA ARG A 94 26.70 -9.19 15.52
C ARG A 94 27.14 -7.86 14.92
N PRO A 95 28.45 -7.60 14.86
CA PRO A 95 28.97 -6.35 14.29
C PRO A 95 28.49 -6.20 12.84
N LEU A 96 28.02 -5.01 12.50
CA LEU A 96 27.58 -4.73 11.14
C LEU A 96 28.78 -4.62 10.21
N GLU A 97 28.61 -5.09 8.97
CA GLU A 97 29.61 -4.92 7.93
C GLU A 97 29.91 -3.42 7.73
N ARG A 98 31.19 -3.04 7.80
CA ARG A 98 31.69 -1.67 7.63
C ARG A 98 31.81 -1.28 6.16
N VAL A 99 30.78 -1.57 5.38
CA VAL A 99 30.71 -1.27 3.95
C VAL A 99 29.45 -0.48 3.62
N VAL A 100 29.55 0.38 2.61
CA VAL A 100 28.41 1.13 2.09
C VAL A 100 27.52 0.17 1.28
N ALA A 101 26.26 0.07 1.69
CA ALA A 101 25.29 -0.80 1.05
C ALA A 101 24.63 -0.12 -0.17
N TRP A 102 25.37 -0.03 -1.28
CA TRP A 102 24.92 0.60 -2.53
C TRP A 102 23.59 0.06 -3.05
N GLY A 103 23.35 -1.25 -2.91
CA GLY A 103 22.10 -1.89 -3.31
C GLY A 103 20.86 -1.27 -2.66
N ARG A 104 20.96 -0.77 -1.42
CA ARG A 104 19.84 -0.11 -0.72
C ARG A 104 19.43 1.19 -1.38
N MET A 105 20.42 1.99 -1.81
CA MET A 105 20.15 3.24 -2.54
C MET A 105 19.53 2.94 -3.90
N GLY A 106 20.04 1.91 -4.59
CA GLY A 106 19.43 1.41 -5.82
C GLY A 106 17.96 1.02 -5.64
N THR A 107 17.61 0.32 -4.55
CA THR A 107 16.21 0.01 -4.24
C THR A 107 15.37 1.25 -3.95
N GLY A 108 15.92 2.25 -3.27
CA GLY A 108 15.24 3.53 -3.03
C GLY A 108 14.87 4.25 -4.33
N ILE A 109 15.82 4.31 -5.27
CA ILE A 109 15.61 4.89 -6.62
C ILE A 109 14.59 4.06 -7.41
N LEU A 110 14.74 2.73 -7.40
CA LEU A 110 13.80 1.84 -8.08
C LEU A 110 12.38 2.02 -7.57
N ALA A 111 12.18 2.10 -6.26
CA ALA A 111 10.87 2.31 -5.66
C ALA A 111 10.25 3.66 -6.09
N LEU A 112 11.05 4.73 -6.16
CA LEU A 112 10.58 6.02 -6.69
C LEU A 112 10.14 5.91 -8.16
N ILE A 113 10.93 5.24 -9.01
CA ILE A 113 10.57 5.01 -10.42
C ILE A 113 9.27 4.22 -10.53
N LEU A 114 9.13 3.13 -9.77
CA LEU A 114 7.92 2.30 -9.78
C LEU A 114 6.68 3.08 -9.36
N VAL A 115 6.80 4.00 -8.40
CA VAL A 115 5.68 4.87 -7.98
C VAL A 115 5.35 5.89 -9.05
N ILE A 116 6.33 6.48 -9.73
CA ILE A 116 6.09 7.41 -10.84
C ILE A 116 5.37 6.70 -11.99
N VAL A 117 5.87 5.53 -12.40
CA VAL A 117 5.24 4.69 -13.44
C VAL A 117 3.84 4.24 -12.98
N GLY A 118 3.71 3.83 -11.72
CA GLY A 118 2.43 3.47 -11.12
C GLY A 118 1.44 4.64 -11.09
N GLY A 119 1.92 5.87 -10.93
CA GLY A 119 1.08 7.06 -10.93
C GLY A 119 0.39 7.33 -12.27
N TYR A 120 1.10 7.11 -13.37
CA TYR A 120 0.56 7.20 -14.74
C TYR A 120 -0.18 5.93 -15.18
N SER A 121 -0.06 4.85 -14.43
CA SER A 121 -0.81 3.62 -14.69
C SER A 121 -2.27 3.77 -14.28
N GLY A 122 -3.14 2.89 -14.79
CA GLY A 122 -4.51 2.80 -14.30
C GLY A 122 -4.53 2.42 -12.82
N TRP A 123 -5.12 3.27 -11.99
CA TRP A 123 -5.37 3.01 -10.57
C TRP A 123 -6.71 2.33 -10.36
N THR A 124 -7.71 2.71 -11.17
CA THR A 124 -9.00 2.04 -11.23
C THR A 124 -9.48 1.86 -12.64
N PHE A 125 -10.26 0.80 -12.81
CA PHE A 125 -10.86 0.40 -14.04
C PHE A 125 -12.36 0.25 -13.80
N ASP A 126 -13.17 1.11 -14.40
CA ASP A 126 -14.63 1.03 -14.34
C ASP A 126 -15.16 0.37 -15.62
N GLU A 127 -15.76 -0.81 -15.47
CA GLU A 127 -16.37 -1.61 -16.53
C GLU A 127 -17.90 -1.55 -16.52
N ARG A 128 -18.54 -0.72 -15.69
CA ARG A 128 -20.02 -0.65 -15.62
C ARG A 128 -20.66 -0.24 -16.95
N VAL A 129 -20.03 0.68 -17.67
CA VAL A 129 -20.47 1.11 -19.01
C VAL A 129 -20.30 -0.01 -20.06
N ALA A 130 -19.47 -1.01 -19.77
CA ALA A 130 -19.25 -2.15 -20.67
C ALA A 130 -20.36 -3.22 -20.58
N GLY A 131 -21.30 -3.09 -19.63
CA GLY A 131 -22.40 -4.04 -19.43
C GLY A 131 -23.57 -3.84 -20.41
N GLU A 132 -23.85 -2.59 -20.80
CA GLU A 132 -24.93 -2.25 -21.74
C GLU A 132 -24.31 -1.91 -23.10
N LEU A 133 -24.50 -2.79 -24.09
CA LEU A 133 -24.06 -2.50 -25.46
C LEU A 133 -24.97 -1.41 -26.04
N PRO A 134 -24.41 -0.31 -26.60
CA PRO A 134 -25.17 0.62 -27.43
C PRO A 134 -26.03 -0.10 -28.47
N GLN A 135 -27.25 0.41 -28.69
CA GLN A 135 -28.24 -0.20 -29.58
C GLN A 135 -27.68 -0.46 -30.99
N GLU A 136 -26.86 0.46 -31.51
CA GLU A 136 -26.20 0.35 -32.82
C GLU A 136 -25.38 -0.96 -32.98
N ILE A 137 -24.75 -1.43 -31.91
CA ILE A 137 -23.89 -2.62 -31.92
C ILE A 137 -24.72 -3.89 -31.77
N VAL A 138 -25.79 -3.79 -30.98
CA VAL A 138 -26.77 -4.88 -30.86
C VAL A 138 -27.38 -5.13 -32.23
N ASP A 139 -27.75 -4.07 -32.95
CA ASP A 139 -28.29 -4.15 -34.31
C ASP A 139 -27.26 -4.70 -35.30
N GLU A 140 -25.99 -4.28 -35.22
CA GLU A 140 -24.91 -4.84 -36.06
C GLU A 140 -24.69 -6.34 -35.77
N MET A 141 -24.68 -6.74 -34.49
CA MET A 141 -24.55 -8.15 -34.10
C MET A 141 -25.74 -8.99 -34.57
N GLU A 142 -26.95 -8.44 -34.53
CA GLU A 142 -28.16 -9.11 -35.00
C GLU A 142 -28.13 -9.26 -36.53
N SER A 143 -27.66 -8.25 -37.26
CA SER A 143 -27.45 -8.36 -38.72
C SER A 143 -26.44 -9.45 -39.09
N LEU A 144 -25.38 -9.62 -38.28
CA LEU A 144 -24.38 -10.67 -38.49
C LEU A 144 -24.91 -12.07 -38.16
N ARG A 145 -25.85 -12.19 -37.20
CA ARG A 145 -26.57 -13.43 -36.91
C ARG A 145 -27.51 -13.79 -38.05
N GLN A 146 -28.26 -12.83 -38.56
CA GLN A 146 -29.18 -13.03 -39.69
C GLN A 146 -28.43 -13.50 -40.95
N GLN A 147 -27.27 -12.88 -41.26
CA GLN A 147 -26.40 -13.34 -42.35
C GLN A 147 -25.86 -14.78 -42.18
N ALA A 148 -25.69 -15.23 -40.93
CA ALA A 148 -25.25 -16.59 -40.63
C ALA A 148 -26.40 -17.62 -40.74
N GLU A 149 -27.64 -17.20 -40.46
CA GLU A 149 -28.85 -18.00 -40.68
C GLU A 149 -29.14 -18.17 -42.18
N GLU A 150 -29.00 -17.09 -42.96
CA GLU A 150 -29.18 -17.11 -44.42
C GLU A 150 -28.06 -17.90 -45.13
N ASN A 151 -26.83 -17.89 -44.60
CA ASN A 151 -25.71 -18.62 -45.17
C ASN A 151 -24.89 -19.35 -44.08
N PRO A 152 -25.12 -20.66 -43.89
CA PRO A 152 -24.43 -21.47 -42.88
C PRO A 152 -22.90 -21.48 -43.01
N ALA A 153 -22.36 -21.23 -44.20
CA ALA A 153 -20.91 -21.17 -44.43
C ALA A 153 -20.25 -19.94 -43.77
N LEU A 154 -21.02 -18.90 -43.46
CA LEU A 154 -20.55 -17.66 -42.82
C LEU A 154 -20.68 -17.68 -41.28
N ALA A 155 -21.28 -18.72 -40.70
CA ALA A 155 -21.56 -18.80 -39.28
C ALA A 155 -20.30 -18.68 -38.40
N ALA A 156 -19.20 -19.34 -38.78
CA ALA A 156 -17.95 -19.29 -38.02
C ALA A 156 -17.29 -17.90 -38.05
N THR A 157 -17.25 -17.27 -39.22
CA THR A 157 -16.66 -15.94 -39.44
C THR A 157 -17.48 -14.85 -38.76
N ASN A 158 -18.81 -14.91 -38.84
CA ASN A 158 -19.69 -13.92 -38.20
C ASN A 158 -19.68 -14.05 -36.67
N THR A 159 -19.60 -15.27 -36.12
CA THR A 159 -19.43 -15.48 -34.67
C THR A 159 -18.13 -14.85 -34.15
N SER A 160 -17.03 -14.96 -34.92
CA SER A 160 -15.77 -14.29 -34.61
C SER A 160 -15.88 -12.77 -34.64
N LYS A 161 -16.57 -12.20 -35.64
CA LYS A 161 -16.84 -10.74 -35.73
C LYS A 161 -17.69 -10.23 -34.57
N ILE A 162 -18.74 -10.95 -34.20
CA ILE A 162 -19.59 -10.61 -33.04
C ILE A 162 -18.75 -10.59 -31.75
N THR A 163 -17.87 -11.57 -31.58
CA THR A 163 -16.98 -11.66 -30.42
C THR A 163 -15.97 -10.50 -30.41
N SER A 164 -15.41 -10.14 -31.57
CA SER A 164 -14.45 -9.05 -31.67
C SER A 164 -15.10 -7.67 -31.46
N LEU A 165 -16.31 -7.45 -31.98
CA LEU A 165 -17.13 -6.26 -31.74
C LEU A 165 -17.38 -6.09 -30.24
N ARG A 166 -17.93 -7.11 -29.57
CA ARG A 166 -18.15 -7.09 -28.12
C ARG A 166 -16.88 -6.79 -27.34
N ASN A 167 -15.76 -7.41 -27.71
CA ASN A 167 -14.47 -7.16 -27.04
C ASN A 167 -13.93 -5.74 -27.28
N LYS A 168 -14.13 -5.19 -28.48
CA LYS A 168 -13.73 -3.82 -28.83
C LYS A 168 -14.53 -2.80 -28.03
N PHE A 169 -15.84 -3.00 -27.92
CA PHE A 169 -16.70 -2.14 -27.09
C PHE A 169 -16.37 -2.23 -25.61
N ARG A 170 -16.16 -3.43 -25.07
CA ARG A 170 -15.72 -3.57 -23.68
C ARG A 170 -14.40 -2.84 -23.41
N ARG A 171 -13.47 -2.84 -24.35
CA ARG A 171 -12.20 -2.09 -24.23
C ARG A 171 -12.39 -0.57 -24.31
N GLN A 172 -13.29 -0.10 -25.18
CA GLN A 172 -13.53 1.34 -25.38
C GLN A 172 -14.43 1.95 -24.31
N ALA A 173 -15.38 1.19 -23.77
CA ALA A 173 -16.27 1.61 -22.69
C ALA A 173 -15.59 1.62 -21.31
N LYS A 174 -14.38 1.07 -21.21
CA LYS A 174 -13.61 1.01 -19.97
C LYS A 174 -13.06 2.38 -19.60
N VAL A 175 -13.57 2.97 -18.51
CA VAL A 175 -13.02 4.23 -17.99
C VAL A 175 -11.81 3.90 -17.12
N ILE A 176 -10.64 4.37 -17.56
CA ILE A 176 -9.37 4.18 -16.85
C ILE A 176 -9.08 5.48 -16.09
N ASN A 177 -9.05 5.41 -14.76
CA ASN A 177 -8.62 6.54 -13.97
C ASN A 177 -7.17 6.33 -13.52
N ASP A 178 -6.33 7.32 -13.79
CA ASP A 178 -4.96 7.36 -13.30
C ASP A 178 -4.89 7.88 -11.84
N GLY A 179 -3.69 8.06 -11.33
CA GLY A 179 -3.50 8.54 -9.96
C GLY A 179 -3.16 10.03 -9.84
N PHE A 180 -3.18 10.79 -10.95
CA PHE A 180 -2.79 12.21 -10.99
C PHE A 180 -3.96 13.16 -11.26
N THR A 181 -4.90 12.74 -12.10
CA THR A 181 -6.07 13.53 -12.50
C THR A 181 -7.09 13.61 -11.36
N ASP A 182 -7.86 14.70 -11.35
CA ASP A 182 -8.94 14.90 -10.36
C ASP A 182 -10.12 13.94 -10.57
N GLN A 183 -10.21 13.35 -11.77
CA GLN A 183 -11.15 12.27 -12.09
C GLN A 183 -10.66 10.90 -11.58
N GLY A 184 -9.40 10.84 -11.16
CA GLY A 184 -8.79 9.66 -10.57
C GLY A 184 -8.53 9.78 -9.08
N VAL A 185 -7.72 8.86 -8.59
CA VAL A 185 -7.60 8.56 -7.17
C VAL A 185 -6.88 9.69 -6.40
N GLY A 186 -6.11 10.53 -7.09
CA GLY A 186 -5.35 11.66 -6.52
C GLY A 186 -4.18 11.26 -5.62
N LEU A 187 -3.98 9.98 -5.34
CA LEU A 187 -3.00 9.49 -4.37
C LEU A 187 -1.55 9.48 -4.88
N SER A 188 -1.30 9.67 -6.18
CA SER A 188 0.06 9.56 -6.73
C SER A 188 0.97 10.69 -6.25
N LYS A 189 0.44 11.90 -6.05
CA LYS A 189 1.21 13.02 -5.51
C LYS A 189 1.74 12.70 -4.11
N LEU A 190 0.88 12.14 -3.26
CA LEU A 190 1.25 11.67 -1.92
C LEU A 190 2.28 10.54 -1.99
N ALA A 191 2.01 9.52 -2.82
CA ALA A 191 2.90 8.36 -2.96
C ALA A 191 4.31 8.76 -3.45
N ILE A 192 4.41 9.67 -4.43
CA ILE A 192 5.68 10.19 -4.92
C ILE A 192 6.43 10.93 -3.82
N GLY A 193 5.74 11.77 -3.05
CA GLY A 193 6.35 12.48 -1.92
C GLY A 193 6.94 11.52 -0.88
N VAL A 194 6.19 10.50 -0.49
CA VAL A 194 6.65 9.48 0.47
C VAL A 194 7.79 8.64 -0.11
N ALA A 195 7.72 8.25 -1.38
CA ALA A 195 8.77 7.50 -2.06
C ALA A 195 10.08 8.31 -2.15
N ALA A 196 10.00 9.62 -2.44
CA ALA A 196 11.15 10.50 -2.48
C ALA A 196 11.80 10.64 -1.10
N ILE A 197 10.99 10.84 -0.04
CA ILE A 197 11.49 10.84 1.34
C ILE A 197 12.16 9.50 1.67
N GLY A 198 11.50 8.38 1.38
CA GLY A 198 12.04 7.04 1.62
C GLY A 198 13.37 6.81 0.90
N ALA A 199 13.48 7.25 -0.37
CA ALA A 199 14.71 7.20 -1.15
C ALA A 199 15.83 8.02 -0.51
N LEU A 200 15.55 9.25 -0.06
CA LEU A 200 16.54 10.09 0.64
C LEU A 200 17.01 9.47 1.95
N LEU A 201 16.11 8.83 2.70
CA LEU A 201 16.43 8.13 3.94
C LEU A 201 17.36 6.92 3.71
N THR A 202 17.40 6.36 2.49
CA THR A 202 18.35 5.28 2.17
C THR A 202 19.81 5.74 2.19
N LEU A 203 20.10 7.03 1.97
CA LEU A 203 21.45 7.58 1.97
C LEU A 203 22.14 7.36 3.33
N PRO A 204 21.65 7.90 4.46
CA PRO A 204 22.24 7.60 5.76
C PRO A 204 22.09 6.13 6.17
N ALA A 205 20.99 5.45 5.82
CA ALA A 205 20.78 4.04 6.18
C ALA A 205 21.80 3.09 5.51
N SER A 206 22.29 3.45 4.32
CA SER A 206 23.31 2.67 3.59
C SER A 206 24.69 2.72 4.22
N GLY A 207 24.95 3.64 5.14
CA GLY A 207 26.27 3.90 5.72
C GLY A 207 27.06 5.00 5.01
N LEU A 208 26.51 5.63 3.96
CA LEU A 208 27.17 6.71 3.21
C LEU A 208 27.51 7.92 4.09
N LEU A 209 26.63 8.25 5.05
CA LEU A 209 26.81 9.38 5.97
C LEU A 209 27.48 8.98 7.30
N GLY A 210 28.07 7.79 7.36
CA GLY A 210 28.76 7.25 8.53
C GLY A 210 28.39 5.80 8.82
N LEU A 211 29.36 5.05 9.36
CA LEU A 211 29.25 3.60 9.60
C LEU A 211 28.85 3.23 11.04
N ASP A 212 28.46 4.21 11.85
CA ASP A 212 27.95 3.98 13.20
C ASP A 212 26.71 3.07 13.18
N GLU A 213 26.75 2.00 13.95
CA GLU A 213 25.73 0.95 13.92
C GLU A 213 24.37 1.46 14.42
N ASN A 214 24.35 2.22 15.52
CA ASN A 214 23.14 2.78 16.11
C ASN A 214 22.49 3.79 15.16
N ARG A 215 23.30 4.62 14.50
CA ARG A 215 22.83 5.54 13.48
C ARG A 215 22.21 4.78 12.31
N ARG A 216 22.90 3.76 11.78
CA ARG A 216 22.38 2.93 10.68
C ARG A 216 21.09 2.22 11.03
N TRP A 217 20.95 1.72 12.26
CA TRP A 217 19.70 1.13 12.75
C TRP A 217 18.56 2.15 12.76
N ARG A 218 18.78 3.35 13.32
CA ARG A 218 17.77 4.42 13.36
C ARG A 218 17.29 4.82 11.97
N TRP A 219 18.21 5.03 11.03
CA TRP A 219 17.85 5.36 9.65
C TRP A 219 17.23 4.18 8.91
N SER A 220 17.60 2.94 9.24
CA SER A 220 16.94 1.74 8.70
C SER A 220 15.49 1.63 9.19
N ALA A 221 15.20 2.00 10.44
CA ALA A 221 13.83 2.08 10.94
C ALA A 221 13.02 3.15 10.20
N ALA A 222 13.62 4.32 9.95
CA ALA A 222 12.97 5.38 9.16
C ALA A 222 12.69 4.96 7.71
N VAL A 223 13.61 4.27 7.04
CA VAL A 223 13.39 3.69 5.70
C VAL A 223 12.27 2.65 5.72
N ALA A 224 12.25 1.78 6.74
CA ALA A 224 11.19 0.79 6.90
C ALA A 224 9.82 1.43 7.13
N ALA A 225 9.78 2.51 7.90
CA ALA A 225 8.58 3.29 8.16
C ALA A 225 8.06 3.99 6.90
N ALA A 226 8.94 4.64 6.12
CA ALA A 226 8.58 5.24 4.84
C ALA A 226 8.10 4.20 3.82
N GLY A 227 8.79 3.05 3.72
CA GLY A 227 8.40 1.95 2.84
C GLY A 227 7.07 1.30 3.24
N GLY A 228 6.86 1.03 4.53
CA GLY A 228 5.61 0.48 5.05
C GLY A 228 4.44 1.44 4.86
N GLY A 229 4.67 2.74 5.13
CA GLY A 229 3.70 3.80 4.88
C GLY A 229 3.33 3.94 3.40
N LEU A 230 4.31 3.89 2.50
CA LEU A 230 4.10 3.87 1.05
C LEU A 230 3.28 2.66 0.62
N ALA A 231 3.58 1.47 1.16
CA ALA A 231 2.86 0.26 0.83
C ALA A 231 1.38 0.35 1.22
N LEU A 232 1.11 0.96 2.37
CA LEU A 232 -0.25 1.15 2.87
C LEU A 232 -1.12 2.06 2.00
N ILE A 233 -0.54 3.00 1.25
CA ILE A 233 -1.31 3.81 0.29
C ILE A 233 -2.03 2.89 -0.71
N GLY A 234 -1.30 1.93 -1.29
CA GLY A 234 -1.86 0.95 -2.22
C GLY A 234 -2.80 -0.04 -1.54
N ILE A 235 -2.44 -0.56 -0.36
CA ILE A 235 -3.25 -1.55 0.37
C ILE A 235 -4.60 -0.96 0.79
N VAL A 236 -4.61 0.24 1.38
CA VAL A 236 -5.84 0.90 1.84
C VAL A 236 -6.74 1.20 0.65
N TRP A 237 -6.17 1.62 -0.48
CA TRP A 237 -6.93 1.82 -1.70
C TRP A 237 -7.60 0.53 -2.19
N VAL A 238 -6.81 -0.55 -2.33
CA VAL A 238 -7.31 -1.86 -2.77
C VAL A 238 -8.39 -2.40 -1.83
N ALA A 239 -8.16 -2.33 -0.51
CA ALA A 239 -9.12 -2.78 0.49
C ALA A 239 -10.42 -1.95 0.48
N SER A 240 -10.32 -0.65 0.21
CA SER A 240 -11.50 0.23 0.14
C SER A 240 -12.39 -0.12 -1.05
N LEU A 241 -11.79 -0.37 -2.22
CA LEU A 241 -12.54 -0.82 -3.39
C LEU A 241 -13.09 -2.22 -3.17
N ALA A 242 -12.28 -3.18 -2.73
CA ALA A 242 -12.74 -4.56 -2.48
C ALA A 242 -13.93 -4.66 -1.51
N ARG A 243 -14.11 -3.69 -0.61
CA ARG A 243 -15.20 -3.66 0.37
C ARG A 243 -16.50 -3.04 -0.16
N VAL A 244 -16.42 -2.03 -1.02
CA VAL A 244 -17.56 -1.16 -1.35
C VAL A 244 -17.85 -1.12 -2.84
N SER A 245 -16.88 -1.46 -3.70
CA SER A 245 -17.05 -1.36 -5.14
C SER A 245 -17.85 -2.54 -5.70
N ASP A 246 -18.59 -2.23 -6.76
CA ASP A 246 -19.24 -3.25 -7.59
C ASP A 246 -18.17 -4.15 -8.24
N LEU A 247 -18.53 -5.38 -8.60
CA LEU A 247 -17.66 -6.38 -9.23
C LEU A 247 -17.06 -5.87 -10.56
N ASN A 248 -17.71 -4.89 -11.18
CA ASN A 248 -17.29 -4.25 -12.42
C ASN A 248 -16.27 -3.11 -12.22
N VAL A 249 -15.88 -2.79 -10.98
CA VAL A 249 -14.85 -1.79 -10.67
C VAL A 249 -13.64 -2.48 -10.06
N VAL A 250 -12.50 -2.42 -10.74
CA VAL A 250 -11.30 -3.18 -10.38
C VAL A 250 -10.11 -2.26 -10.11
N THR A 251 -9.30 -2.62 -9.10
CA THR A 251 -8.02 -1.96 -8.81
C THR A 251 -6.99 -2.23 -9.90
N GLY A 252 -6.28 -1.21 -10.33
CA GLY A 252 -5.29 -1.33 -11.41
C GLY A 252 -3.85 -1.45 -10.95
N ALA A 253 -2.95 -1.50 -11.94
CA ALA A 253 -1.52 -1.68 -11.73
C ALA A 253 -0.87 -0.52 -10.94
N GLY A 254 -1.44 0.69 -10.95
CA GLY A 254 -0.92 1.82 -10.18
C GLY A 254 -0.90 1.58 -8.66
N ALA A 255 -2.00 1.06 -8.11
CA ALA A 255 -2.11 0.71 -6.70
C ALA A 255 -1.16 -0.45 -6.32
N PHE A 256 -1.06 -1.45 -7.21
CA PHE A 256 -0.15 -2.59 -7.04
C PHE A 256 1.32 -2.17 -7.04
N LEU A 257 1.75 -1.38 -8.03
CA LEU A 257 3.12 -0.89 -8.14
C LEU A 257 3.52 -0.02 -6.94
N THR A 258 2.60 0.82 -6.46
CA THR A 258 2.81 1.62 -5.24
C THR A 258 2.98 0.74 -4.01
N MET A 259 2.10 -0.24 -3.83
CA MET A 259 2.19 -1.22 -2.74
C MET A 259 3.53 -1.98 -2.79
N PHE A 260 3.88 -2.49 -3.96
CA PHE A 260 5.08 -3.27 -4.18
C PHE A 260 6.36 -2.44 -3.94
N ALA A 261 6.39 -1.20 -4.46
CA ALA A 261 7.49 -0.27 -4.24
C ALA A 261 7.73 0.02 -2.75
N GLY A 262 6.66 0.22 -1.98
CA GLY A 262 6.74 0.37 -0.53
C GLY A 262 7.28 -0.89 0.16
N ALA A 263 6.77 -2.06 -0.21
CA ALA A 263 7.18 -3.33 0.37
C ALA A 263 8.67 -3.63 0.13
N ILE A 264 9.17 -3.49 -1.10
CA ILE A 264 10.59 -3.73 -1.40
C ILE A 264 11.48 -2.74 -0.65
N MET A 265 11.07 -1.47 -0.56
CA MET A 265 11.82 -0.44 0.17
C MET A 265 11.91 -0.79 1.67
N ALA A 266 10.79 -1.21 2.28
CA ALA A 266 10.75 -1.60 3.68
C ALA A 266 11.63 -2.84 3.97
N VAL A 267 11.58 -3.83 3.09
CA VAL A 267 12.35 -5.08 3.23
C VAL A 267 13.86 -4.84 3.19
N THR A 268 14.34 -3.78 2.53
CA THR A 268 15.78 -3.47 2.54
C THR A 268 16.34 -3.34 3.96
N SER A 269 15.57 -2.76 4.90
CA SER A 269 15.97 -2.56 6.29
C SER A 269 15.93 -3.81 7.15
N LYS A 270 15.28 -4.88 6.70
CA LYS A 270 15.03 -6.09 7.48
C LYS A 270 16.30 -6.66 8.13
N LYS A 271 17.40 -6.82 7.38
CA LYS A 271 18.65 -7.40 7.91
C LYS A 271 19.19 -6.60 9.11
N ILE A 272 19.23 -5.27 8.99
CA ILE A 272 19.77 -4.38 10.04
C ILE A 272 18.83 -4.35 11.25
N LEU A 273 17.52 -4.19 11.03
CA LEU A 273 16.53 -4.21 12.11
C LEU A 273 16.55 -5.55 12.84
N LEU A 274 16.73 -6.66 12.11
CA LEU A 274 16.79 -8.00 12.70
C LEU A 274 18.02 -8.22 13.59
N GLU A 275 19.12 -7.52 13.34
CA GLU A 275 20.36 -7.65 14.11
C GLU A 275 20.29 -6.95 15.46
N PHE A 276 19.48 -5.90 15.59
CA PHE A 276 19.39 -5.10 16.81
C PHE A 276 18.51 -5.76 17.87
N ARG A 277 19.04 -5.85 19.09
CA ARG A 277 18.34 -6.40 20.26
C ARG A 277 18.45 -5.43 21.45
N ARG A 278 17.46 -5.47 22.34
CA ARG A 278 17.47 -4.68 23.57
C ARG A 278 18.57 -5.19 24.49
N ASN A 279 19.35 -4.30 25.09
CA ASN A 279 20.51 -4.64 25.92
C ASN A 279 20.13 -5.21 27.29
N LYS A 280 18.89 -4.98 27.76
CA LYS A 280 18.36 -5.52 29.01
C LYS A 280 17.06 -6.27 28.77
N THR A 281 17.04 -7.55 29.13
CA THR A 281 15.83 -8.37 29.29
C THR A 281 15.08 -7.94 30.55
N TYR A 282 13.78 -8.23 30.62
CA TYR A 282 13.03 -8.02 31.87
C TYR A 282 13.58 -8.97 32.94
N ASP A 283 13.93 -8.39 34.08
CA ASP A 283 14.51 -8.96 35.30
C ASP A 283 15.79 -9.79 35.15
N ASP A 284 16.93 -9.16 35.46
CA ASP A 284 17.83 -9.79 36.41
C ASP A 284 17.08 -9.80 37.75
N VAL A 285 16.24 -10.82 38.00
CA VAL A 285 15.82 -11.10 39.37
C VAL A 285 17.13 -11.44 40.05
N GLU A 286 17.66 -10.52 40.86
CA GLU A 286 18.66 -10.85 41.85
C GLU A 286 18.12 -12.08 42.59
N VAL A 287 18.69 -13.25 42.30
CA VAL A 287 18.50 -14.42 43.14
C VAL A 287 19.19 -14.03 44.44
N ALA A 288 18.40 -13.53 45.39
CA ALA A 288 18.82 -13.34 46.75
C ALA A 288 19.23 -14.72 47.29
N VAL A 289 20.54 -14.99 47.28
CA VAL A 289 21.21 -16.01 48.10
C VAL A 289 22.50 -15.41 48.61
#